data_AF-A0A800GKG7-F1
#
_entry.id   AF-A0A800GKG7-F1
#
_cell.length_a   1.000
_cell.length_b   1.000
_cell.length_c   1.000
_cell.angle_alpha   90.00
_cell.angle_beta   90.00
_cell.angle_gamma   90.00
#
_symmetry.space_group_name_H-M   'P 1'
#
loop_
_entity.id
_entity.type
_entity.pdbx_description
1 polymer ?
#
loop_
_entity_poly.entity_id
_entity_poly.type
_entity_poly.pdbx_seq_one_letter_code
_entity_poly.pdbx_strand_id
1 'polypeptide(L)' 'MNRPYCRVFFLIMGLLLTGCGAEAVRRPAVLIDAEEYSRAGLQAYGDAEWRSAQHFFNKAL' A
#
# COMPACT_ATOMS: atom_id res chain seq x y z
N MET A 1 9.58 44.28 15.60
CA MET A 1 10.03 43.43 16.72
C MET A 1 10.28 42.02 16.17
N ASN A 2 11.45 41.80 15.57
CA ASN A 2 11.81 40.52 14.95
C ASN A 2 12.19 39.53 16.05
N ARG A 3 11.28 38.61 16.43
CA ARG A 3 11.59 37.54 17.39
C ARG A 3 12.20 36.36 16.64
N PRO A 4 13.53 36.16 16.67
CA PRO A 4 14.22 35.11 15.90
C PRO A 4 13.75 33.70 16.29
N TYR A 5 13.27 33.54 17.52
CA TYR A 5 12.77 32.28 18.08
C TYR A 5 11.59 31.69 17.30
N CYS A 6 10.70 32.54 16.75
CA CYS A 6 9.58 32.06 15.95
C CYS A 6 10.05 31.41 14.65
N ARG A 7 11.08 31.97 14.00
CA ARG A 7 11.59 31.45 12.72
C ARG A 7 12.27 30.09 12.91
N VAL A 8 13.04 29.95 13.98
CA VAL A 8 13.70 28.68 14.33
C VAL A 8 12.67 27.59 14.65
N PHE A 9 11.60 27.93 15.38
CA PHE A 9 10.52 26.99 15.68
C PHE A 9 9.84 26.44 14.41
N PHE A 10 9.52 27.30 13.43
CA PHE A 10 8.93 26.85 12.17
C PHE A 10 9.88 26.00 11.33
N LEU A 11 11.19 26.28 11.34
CA LEU A 11 12.18 25.46 10.65
C LEU A 11 12.29 24.06 11.26
N ILE A 12 12.29 23.94 12.58
CA ILE A 12 12.34 22.65 13.28
C ILE A 12 11.06 21.85 13.02
N MET A 13 9.88 22.50 13.05
CA MET A 13 8.61 21.85 12.72
C MET A 13 8.57 21.35 11.27
N GLY A 14 9.07 22.14 10.31
CA GLY A 14 9.18 21.71 8.92
C GLY A 14 10.05 20.47 8.75
N LEU A 15 11.19 20.43 9.45
CA LEU A 15 12.11 19.28 9.42
C LEU A 15 11.46 18.01 9.99
N LEU A 16 10.75 18.13 11.11
CA LEU A 16 10.02 17.02 11.73
C LEU A 16 8.88 16.49 10.84
N LEU A 17 8.18 17.37 10.13
CA LEU A 17 7.11 16.98 9.22
C LEU A 17 7.63 16.25 7.97
N THR A 18 8.82 16.58 7.47
CA THR A 18 9.42 15.88 6.33
C THR A 18 9.87 14.44 6.65
N GLY A 19 10.17 14.14 7.91
CA GLY A 19 10.56 12.79 8.34
C GLY A 19 9.39 11.82 8.52
N CYS A 20 8.18 12.33 8.74
CA CYS A 20 7.00 11.51 9.06
C CYS A 20 6.28 10.93 7.82
N GLY A 21 6.60 11.41 6.61
CA GLY A 21 5.95 10.97 5.37
C GLY A 21 6.84 10.17 4.41
N ALA A 22 8.09 9.87 4.78
CA ALA A 22 9.08 9.27 3.87
C ALA A 22 8.97 7.74 3.76
N GLU A 23 8.20 7.09 4.64
CA GLU A 23 7.94 5.67 4.53
C GLU A 23 6.75 5.46 3.59
N ALA A 24 7.05 5.37 2.30
CA ALA A 24 6.08 4.85 1.34
C ALA A 24 5.61 3.50 1.88
N VAL A 25 4.32 3.40 2.21
CA VAL A 25 3.68 2.15 2.62
C VAL A 25 3.94 1.14 1.51
N ARG A 26 5.02 0.36 1.63
CA ARG A 26 5.31 -0.73 0.72
C ARG A 26 4.11 -1.63 0.83
N ARG A 27 3.37 -1.80 -0.28
CA ARG A 27 2.26 -2.74 -0.34
C ARG A 27 2.76 -4.05 0.29
N PRO A 28 2.17 -4.50 1.41
CA PRO A 28 2.55 -5.77 2.02
C PRO A 28 2.57 -6.83 0.92
N ALA A 29 3.59 -7.69 0.90
CA ALA A 29 3.69 -8.77 -0.09
C ALA A 29 2.38 -9.58 -0.19
N VAL A 30 1.70 -9.75 0.94
CA VAL A 30 0.38 -10.38 1.08
C VAL A 30 -0.69 -9.74 0.18
N LEU A 31 -0.70 -8.40 0.01
CA LEU A 31 -1.65 -7.72 -0.88
C LEU A 31 -1.31 -7.92 -2.36
N ILE A 32 -0.01 -8.05 -2.69
CA ILE A 32 0.44 -8.31 -4.06
C ILE A 32 0.03 -9.73 -4.46
N ASP A 33 0.23 -10.69 -3.56
CA ASP A 33 -0.15 -12.09 -3.77
C ASP A 33 -1.68 -12.23 -3.92
N ALA A 34 -2.48 -11.53 -3.10
CA ALA A 34 -3.94 -11.55 -3.20
C ALA A 34 -4.46 -10.96 -4.51
N GLU A 35 -3.84 -9.88 -5.02
CA GLU A 35 -4.18 -9.27 -6.32
C GLU A 35 -3.88 -10.23 -7.48
N GLU A 36 -2.74 -10.93 -7.42
CA GLU A 36 -2.36 -11.93 -8.41
C GLU A 36 -3.30 -13.14 -8.42
N TYR A 37 -3.62 -13.70 -7.24
CA TYR A 37 -4.57 -14.81 -7.13
C TYR A 37 -5.98 -14.42 -7.56
N SER A 38 -6.42 -13.20 -7.26
CA SER A 38 -7.72 -12.70 -7.72
C SER A 38 -7.79 -12.63 -9.25
N ARG A 39 -6.71 -12.17 -9.89
CA ARG A 39 -6.61 -12.10 -11.36
C ARG A 39 -6.62 -13.48 -11.99
N ALA A 40 -5.87 -14.43 -11.43
CA ALA A 40 -5.85 -15.82 -11.90
C ALA A 40 -7.22 -16.50 -11.75
N GLY A 41 -7.92 -16.23 -10.64
CA GLY A 41 -9.29 -16.73 -10.41
C GLY A 41 -10.30 -16.18 -11.42
N LEU A 42 -10.23 -14.89 -11.75
CA LEU A 42 -11.09 -14.28 -12.77
C LEU A 42 -10.84 -14.86 -14.17
N GLN A 43 -9.58 -15.10 -14.53
CA GLN A 43 -9.24 -15.72 -15.81
C GLN A 43 -9.81 -17.14 -15.90
N ALA A 44 -9.55 -17.97 -14.88
CA ALA A 44 -10.08 -19.34 -14.83
C ALA A 44 -11.63 -19.38 -14.82
N TYR A 45 -12.27 -18.39 -14.19
CA TYR A 45 -13.73 -18.24 -14.22
C TYR A 45 -14.25 -17.93 -15.63
N GLY A 46 -13.56 -17.05 -16.36
CA GLY A 46 -13.87 -16.74 -17.77
C GLY A 46 -13.71 -17.95 -18.70
N ASP A 47 -12.74 -18.82 -18.41
CA ASP A 47 -12.46 -20.04 -19.17
C ASP A 47 -13.38 -21.22 -18.76
N ALA A 48 -14.37 -21.01 -17.88
CA ALA A 48 -15.24 -22.03 -17.31
C ALA A 48 -14.50 -23.15 -16.52
N GLU A 49 -13.27 -22.87 -16.08
CA GLU A 49 -12.44 -23.74 -15.26
C GLU A 49 -12.77 -23.55 -13.77
N TRP A 50 -13.97 -23.98 -13.38
CA TRP A 50 -14.57 -23.67 -12.06
C TRP A 50 -13.74 -24.14 -10.86
N ARG A 51 -13.10 -25.32 -10.96
CA ARG A 51 -12.25 -25.85 -9.88
C ARG A 51 -10.99 -25.01 -9.69
N SER A 52 -10.37 -24.60 -10.79
CA SER A 52 -9.18 -23.76 -10.79
C SER A 52 -9.51 -22.36 -10.26
N ALA A 53 -10.64 -21.79 -10.69
CA ALA A 53 -11.13 -20.51 -10.18
C ALA A 53 -11.34 -20.52 -8.66
N GLN A 54 -12.01 -21.55 -8.13
CA GLN A 54 -12.23 -21.71 -6.69
C GLN A 54 -10.90 -21.80 -5.91
N HIS A 55 -9.92 -22.55 -6.43
CA HIS A 55 -8.59 -22.66 -5.81
C HIS A 55 -7.87 -21.31 -5.74
N PHE A 56 -7.92 -20.52 -6.82
CA PHE A 56 -7.31 -19.20 -6.84
C PHE A 56 -8.02 -18.21 -5.91
N PHE A 57 -9.36 -18.20 -5.87
CA PHE A 57 -10.09 -17.34 -4.94
C PHE A 57 -9.84 -17.70 -3.48
N ASN A 58 -9.71 -18.98 -3.15
CA ASN A 58 -9.37 -19.42 -1.78
C ASN A 58 -7.96 -18.98 -1.34
N LYS A 59 -7.05 -18.71 -2.28
CA LYS A 59 -5.71 -18.16 -1.97
C LYS A 59 -5.68 -16.64 -1.86
N ALA A 60 -6.70 -15.96 -2.39
CA ALA A 60 -6.82 -14.51 -2.35
C ALA A 60 -7.51 -14.00 -1.06
N LEU A 61 -8.20 -14.88 -0.34
CA LEU A 61 -8.93 -14.62 0.92
C LEU A 61 -8.07 -14.97 2.14
#